data_AF-A0A2G2YE73-F1
#
_entry.id   AF-A0A2G2YE73-F1
#
_cell.length_a   1.000
_cell.length_b   1.000
_cell.length_c   1.000
_cell.angle_alpha   90.00
_cell.angle_beta   90.00
_cell.angle_gamma   90.00
#
_symmetry.space_group_name_H-M   'P 1'
#
loop_
_entity.id
_entity.type
_entity.pdbx_description
1 polymer ?
#
loop_
_entity_poly.entity_id
_entity_poly.type
_entity_poly.pdbx_seq_one_letter_code
_entity_poly.pdbx_strand_id
1 'polypeptide(L)'
;MLAAKYPFRNGTRGSDHFLVDYHDWGPYTLKDHEELSRNTIKALCNADISEGIFVSGKDISLPETTISNPRKPFRNVTPRFAELERATRCS
;
A
#
# COMPACT_ATOMS: atom_id res chain seq x y z
N MET A 1 17.71 -16.61 -9.37
CA MET A 1 16.68 -16.50 -8.31
C MET A 1 17.23 -15.64 -7.19
N LEU A 2 16.56 -14.55 -6.79
CA LEU A 2 17.09 -13.61 -5.77
C LEU A 2 17.31 -14.28 -4.41
N ALA A 3 16.48 -15.25 -4.04
CA ALA A 3 16.61 -16.04 -2.82
C ALA A 3 17.91 -16.87 -2.75
N ALA A 4 18.43 -17.33 -3.91
CA ALA A 4 19.70 -18.05 -3.96
C ALA A 4 20.92 -17.13 -3.77
N LYS A 5 20.76 -15.82 -4.07
CA LYS A 5 21.82 -14.81 -3.90
C LYS A 5 21.85 -14.21 -2.49
N TYR A 6 20.69 -14.17 -1.83
CA TYR A 6 20.51 -13.60 -0.49
C TYR A 6 19.85 -14.65 0.41
N PRO A 7 20.62 -15.59 1.00
CA PRO A 7 20.06 -16.75 1.70
C PRO A 7 19.22 -16.37 2.93
N PHE A 8 19.58 -15.28 3.60
CA PHE A 8 18.81 -14.72 4.71
C PHE A 8 17.41 -14.23 4.30
N ARG A 9 17.22 -13.86 3.02
CA ARG A 9 15.93 -13.39 2.49
C ARG A 9 14.82 -14.46 2.49
N ASN A 10 15.19 -15.74 2.54
CA ASN A 10 14.21 -16.83 2.65
C ASN A 10 14.09 -17.39 4.07
N GLY A 11 14.91 -16.92 5.02
CA GLY A 11 14.99 -17.50 6.37
C GLY A 11 13.70 -17.39 7.18
N THR A 12 12.94 -16.31 6.97
CA THR A 12 11.67 -15.99 7.65
C THR A 12 10.44 -16.29 6.79
N ARG A 13 10.66 -16.78 5.56
CA ARG A 13 9.64 -16.86 4.50
C ARG A 13 8.90 -15.54 4.25
N GLY A 14 9.57 -14.40 4.50
CA GLY A 14 9.04 -13.05 4.26
C GLY A 14 8.39 -12.38 5.47
N SER A 15 8.49 -12.95 6.68
CA SER A 15 7.88 -12.37 7.89
C SER A 15 8.55 -11.08 8.37
N ASP A 16 9.81 -10.86 7.98
CA ASP A 16 10.61 -9.66 8.24
C ASP A 16 10.63 -8.69 7.04
N HIS A 17 9.89 -9.02 5.97
CA HIS A 17 9.78 -8.14 4.82
C HIS A 17 8.62 -7.15 5.02
N PHE A 18 8.81 -5.94 4.52
CA PHE A 18 7.77 -4.93 4.40
C PHE A 18 7.33 -4.82 2.95
N LEU A 19 6.02 -4.93 2.71
CA LEU A 19 5.41 -4.59 1.43
C LEU A 19 4.74 -3.23 1.57
N VAL A 20 5.16 -2.27 0.75
CA VAL A 20 4.58 -0.93 0.71
C VAL A 20 3.93 -0.76 -0.65
N ASP A 21 2.63 -0.53 -0.67
CA ASP A 21 1.88 -0.33 -1.91
C ASP A 21 0.87 0.81 -1.74
N TYR A 22 0.73 1.59 -2.80
CA TYR A 22 -0.22 2.68 -2.92
C TYR A 22 -0.94 2.46 -4.24
N HIS A 23 -2.28 2.45 -4.19
CA HIS A 23 -3.22 2.12 -5.28
C HIS A 23 -3.62 0.63 -5.35
N ASP A 24 -4.50 0.33 -6.31
CA ASP A 24 -5.20 -0.95 -6.49
C ASP A 24 -4.29 -2.17 -6.61
N TRP A 25 -3.02 -2.00 -7.01
CA TRP A 25 -2.10 -3.11 -7.25
C TRP A 25 -1.70 -3.86 -5.97
N GLY A 26 -1.68 -3.19 -4.82
CA GLY A 26 -1.41 -3.83 -3.53
C GLY A 26 -2.40 -4.97 -3.25
N PRO A 27 -3.71 -4.68 -3.17
CA PRO A 27 -4.74 -5.70 -3.02
C PRO A 27 -4.68 -6.81 -4.07
N TYR A 28 -4.48 -6.49 -5.36
CA TYR A 28 -4.39 -7.52 -6.42
C TYR A 28 -3.22 -8.47 -6.17
N THR A 29 -2.02 -7.94 -5.93
CA THR A 29 -0.82 -8.73 -5.68
C THR A 29 -0.97 -9.63 -4.45
N LEU A 30 -1.63 -9.14 -3.42
CA LEU A 30 -1.84 -9.86 -2.17
C LEU A 30 -2.92 -10.93 -2.25
N LYS A 31 -3.92 -10.76 -3.12
CA LYS A 31 -4.90 -11.81 -3.45
C LYS A 31 -4.26 -12.96 -4.24
N ASP A 32 -3.37 -12.63 -5.17
CA ASP A 32 -2.70 -13.63 -6.02
C ASP A 32 -1.58 -14.40 -5.29
N HIS A 33 -0.99 -13.82 -4.23
CA HIS A 33 0.12 -14.40 -3.50
C HIS A 33 -0.17 -14.56 -2.00
N GLU A 34 -0.74 -15.71 -1.62
CA GLU A 34 -1.16 -16.00 -0.25
C GLU A 34 -0.01 -15.97 0.78
N GLU A 35 1.20 -16.44 0.40
CA GLU A 35 2.39 -16.34 1.27
C GLU A 35 2.76 -14.88 1.57
N LEU A 36 2.64 -14.01 0.57
CA LEU A 36 2.95 -12.59 0.68
C LEU A 36 1.91 -11.88 1.56
N SER A 37 0.64 -12.26 1.44
CA SER A 37 -0.42 -11.74 2.31
C SER A 37 -0.24 -12.13 3.78
N ARG A 38 0.12 -13.39 4.03
CA ARG A 38 0.23 -13.95 5.39
C ARG A 38 1.51 -13.62 6.12
N ASN A 39 2.65 -13.62 5.44
CA ASN A 39 3.95 -13.50 6.11
C ASN A 39 4.38 -12.04 6.22
N THR A 40 4.28 -11.27 5.14
CA THR A 40 4.79 -9.90 5.05
C THR A 40 4.05 -8.90 5.96
N ILE A 41 4.76 -7.90 6.49
CA ILE A 41 4.16 -6.72 7.12
C ILE A 41 3.77 -5.75 6.01
N LYS A 42 2.50 -5.35 5.97
CA LYS A 42 1.96 -4.58 4.84
C LYS A 42 1.70 -3.14 5.23
N ALA A 43 2.14 -2.20 4.41
CA ALA A 43 1.79 -0.79 4.50
C ALA A 43 0.95 -0.44 3.27
N LEU A 44 -0.36 -0.30 3.46
CA LEU A 44 -1.34 -0.15 2.38
C LEU A 44 -2.12 1.15 2.53
N CYS A 45 -2.39 1.85 1.42
CA CYS A 45 -3.30 3.01 1.44
C CYS A 45 -4.76 2.59 1.65
N ASN A 46 -5.17 1.49 1.03
CA ASN A 46 -6.47 0.87 1.28
C ASN A 46 -6.33 -0.16 2.41
N ALA A 47 -6.69 0.25 3.62
CA ALA A 47 -6.64 -0.57 4.84
C ALA A 47 -7.99 -1.22 5.18
N ASP A 48 -8.81 -1.51 4.18
CA ASP A 48 -10.10 -2.16 4.39
C ASP A 48 -9.94 -3.61 4.90
N ILE A 49 -10.45 -3.84 6.10
CA ILE A 49 -10.43 -5.16 6.77
C ILE A 49 -11.44 -6.12 6.12
N SER A 50 -12.49 -5.60 5.48
CA SER A 50 -13.55 -6.41 4.87
C SER A 50 -13.05 -7.25 3.68
N GLU A 51 -12.01 -6.77 2.99
CA GLU A 51 -11.33 -7.48 1.90
C GLU A 51 -10.49 -8.67 2.40
N GLY A 52 -10.26 -8.81 3.71
CA GLY A 52 -9.49 -9.90 4.31
C GLY A 52 -7.98 -9.84 4.04
N ILE A 53 -7.49 -8.76 3.43
CA ILE A 53 -6.09 -8.55 3.10
C ILE A 53 -5.36 -7.83 4.23
N PHE A 54 -6.01 -6.85 4.84
CA PHE A 54 -5.45 -6.03 5.90
C PHE A 54 -5.69 -6.68 7.28
N VAL A 55 -4.60 -6.89 8.03
CA VAL A 55 -4.61 -7.48 9.37
C VAL A 55 -4.29 -6.41 10.40
N SER A 56 -5.33 -5.97 11.12
CA SER A 56 -5.18 -5.01 12.22
C SER A 56 -4.20 -5.52 13.29
N GLY A 57 -3.30 -4.64 13.74
CA GLY A 57 -2.25 -4.96 14.71
C GLY A 57 -0.98 -5.58 14.11
N LYS A 58 -1.02 -5.98 12.84
CA LYS A 58 0.17 -6.41 12.07
C LYS A 58 0.55 -5.39 11.00
N ASP A 59 -0.45 -4.93 10.24
CA ASP A 59 -0.28 -4.07 9.08
C ASP A 59 -0.49 -2.59 9.42
N ILE A 60 -0.01 -1.70 8.54
CA ILE A 60 0.02 -0.25 8.71
C ILE A 60 -0.86 0.39 7.63
N SER A 61 -1.81 1.25 8.04
CA SER A 61 -2.58 2.07 7.10
C SER A 61 -1.77 3.30 6.68
N LEU A 62 -1.53 3.45 5.38
CA LEU A 62 -0.99 4.68 4.83
C LEU A 62 -2.12 5.71 4.66
N PRO A 63 -1.84 7.01 4.86
CA PRO A 63 -2.83 8.05 4.64
C PRO A 63 -3.21 8.12 3.16
N GLU A 64 -4.50 7.99 2.87
CA GLU A 64 -5.08 8.22 1.55
C GLU A 64 -5.78 9.57 1.51
N THR A 65 -5.69 10.26 0.36
CA THR A 65 -6.46 11.49 0.13
C THR A 65 -7.80 11.14 -0.51
N THR A 66 -8.88 11.18 0.26
CA THR A 66 -10.22 10.94 -0.28
C THR A 66 -10.69 12.12 -1.13
N ILE A 67 -10.94 11.87 -2.42
CA ILE A 67 -11.55 12.86 -3.32
C ILE A 67 -13.08 12.78 -3.23
N SER A 68 -13.69 13.70 -2.47
CA SER A 68 -15.15 13.71 -2.26
C SER A 68 -15.94 14.14 -3.51
N ASN A 69 -15.37 14.99 -4.38
CA ASN A 69 -16.02 15.41 -5.61
C ASN A 69 -15.01 15.41 -6.77
N PRO A 70 -15.13 14.48 -7.75
CA PRO A 70 -14.22 14.40 -8.88
C PRO A 70 -14.18 15.69 -9.73
N ARG A 71 -15.30 16.42 -9.79
CA ARG A 71 -15.37 17.71 -10.51
C ARG A 71 -14.66 18.85 -9.78
N LYS A 72 -14.40 18.69 -8.48
CA LYS A 72 -13.70 19.66 -7.63
C LYS A 72 -12.71 18.89 -6.72
N PRO A 73 -11.67 18.28 -7.28
CA PRO A 73 -10.86 17.27 -6.59
C PRO A 73 -10.09 17.82 -5.39
N PHE A 74 -9.79 19.12 -5.42
CA PHE A 74 -9.08 19.82 -4.35
C PHE A 74 -9.99 20.40 -3.27
N ARG A 75 -11.31 20.24 -3.40
CA ARG A 75 -12.25 20.76 -2.41
C ARG A 75 -12.10 19.91 -1.14
N ASN A 76 -11.67 20.55 -0.05
CA ASN A 76 -11.36 19.94 1.26
C ASN A 76 -10.03 19.18 1.33
N VAL A 77 -9.17 19.30 0.32
CA VAL A 77 -7.77 18.84 0.42
C VAL A 77 -6.97 19.97 1.07
N THR A 78 -6.03 19.63 1.96
CA THR A 78 -5.18 20.63 2.60
C THR A 78 -4.39 21.42 1.55
N PRO A 79 -4.18 22.75 1.74
CA PRO A 79 -3.61 23.60 0.69
C PRO A 79 -2.25 23.11 0.17
N ARG A 80 -1.40 22.61 1.08
CA ARG A 80 -0.06 22.09 0.74
C ARG A 80 -0.09 20.86 -0.16
N PHE A 81 -1.07 19.97 0.03
CA PHE A 81 -1.25 18.80 -0.83
C PHE A 81 -1.90 19.20 -2.16
N ALA A 82 -2.85 20.13 -2.14
CA ALA A 82 -3.46 20.66 -3.36
C ALA A 82 -2.45 21.43 -4.25
N GLU A 83 -1.42 22.01 -3.65
CA GLU A 83 -0.31 22.66 -4.37
C GLU A 83 0.67 21.64 -4.94
N LEU A 84 1.03 20.61 -4.14
CA LEU A 84 1.91 19.52 -4.58
C LEU A 84 1.32 18.77 -5.78
N GLU A 85 0.04 18.37 -5.73
CA GLU A 85 -0.68 17.68 -6.81
C GLU A 85 -0.89 18.55 -8.07
N ARG A 86 -0.92 19.88 -7.94
CA ARG A 86 -0.89 20.76 -9.12
C ARG A 86 0.50 20.81 -9.75
N ALA A 87 1.56 20.69 -8.94
CA ALA A 87 2.95 20.69 -9.40
C ALA A 87 3.39 19.32 -9.96
N THR A 88 2.83 18.21 -9.48
CA THR A 88 3.06 16.84 -10.00
C THR A 88 2.08 16.42 -11.09
N ARG A 89 1.17 17.31 -11.52
CA ARG A 89 0.34 17.07 -12.69
C ARG A 89 1.25 17.09 -13.93
N CYS A 90 1.78 15.91 -14.29
CA CYS A 90 2.59 15.71 -15.47
C CYS A 90 1.93 16.37 -16.69
N SER A 91 2.73 17.16 -17.39
CA SER A 91 2.50 17.66 -18.74
C SER A 91 2.07 16.56 -19.70
#